data_AF-A0A1M3N689-F1
#
_entry.id   AF-A0A1M3N689-F1
#
_cell.length_a   1.000
_cell.length_b   1.000
_cell.length_c   1.000
_cell.angle_alpha   90.00
_cell.angle_beta   90.00
_cell.angle_gamma   90.00
#
_symmetry.space_group_name_H-M   'P 1'
#
loop_
_entity.id
_entity.type
_entity.pdbx_description
1 polymer ?
#
loop_
_entity_poly.entity_id
_entity_poly.type
_entity_poly.pdbx_seq_one_letter_code
_entity_poly.pdbx_strand_id
1 'polypeptide(L)' 'MVYGVEGVTAARVWHWPGRVAVGVRPAMLSAPSELLRRVESAVAGLREPEETWDFGLLETE' A
#
# COMPACT_ATOMS: atom_id res chain seq x y z
N MET A 1 -15.09 2.37 -4.82
CA MET A 1 -14.67 1.05 -5.32
C MET A 1 -13.75 0.44 -4.28
N VAL A 2 -13.99 -0.79 -3.83
CA VAL A 2 -13.07 -1.46 -2.89
C VAL A 2 -12.08 -2.26 -3.72
N TYR A 3 -10.83 -1.85 -3.75
CA TYR A 3 -9.75 -2.58 -4.42
C TYR A 3 -9.19 -3.60 -3.43
N GLY A 4 -9.46 -4.88 -3.66
CA GLY A 4 -8.79 -5.96 -2.94
C GLY A 4 -7.46 -6.29 -3.62
N VAL A 5 -6.35 -6.17 -2.90
CA VAL A 5 -5.05 -6.66 -3.35
C VAL A 5 -4.80 -8.02 -2.68
N GLU A 6 -4.70 -9.07 -3.48
CA GLU A 6 -4.42 -10.42 -2.99
C GLU A 6 -3.12 -10.43 -2.16
N GLY A 7 -3.17 -11.04 -0.98
CA GLY A 7 -2.05 -11.10 -0.04
C GLY A 7 -1.99 -9.96 0.98
N VAL A 8 -2.88 -8.96 0.91
CA VAL A 8 -3.04 -7.94 1.96
C VAL A 8 -4.08 -8.39 2.97
N THR A 9 -3.69 -8.55 4.23
CA THR A 9 -4.61 -8.90 5.34
C THR A 9 -5.10 -7.68 6.10
N ALA A 10 -4.34 -6.59 6.09
CA ALA A 10 -4.72 -5.30 6.64
C ALA A 10 -3.96 -4.19 5.92
N ALA A 11 -4.53 -2.99 5.89
CA ALA A 11 -3.87 -1.80 5.39
C ALA A 11 -4.18 -0.60 6.27
N ARG A 12 -3.23 0.33 6.36
CA ARG A 12 -3.41 1.64 6.98
C ARG A 12 -2.91 2.71 6.03
N VAL A 13 -3.69 3.76 5.88
CA VAL A 13 -3.36 4.90 5.02
C VAL A 13 -3.26 6.14 5.89
N TRP A 14 -2.20 6.90 5.67
CA TRP A 14 -2.00 8.22 6.22
C TRP A 14 -1.93 9.20 5.06
N HIS A 15 -2.64 10.31 5.18
CA HIS A 15 -2.71 11.34 4.16
C HIS A 15 -2.47 12.70 4.79
N TRP A 16 -1.55 13.46 4.19
CA TRP A 16 -1.24 14.84 4.53
C TRP A 16 -0.96 15.62 3.24
N PRO A 17 -0.91 16.97 3.29
CA PRO A 17 -0.76 17.77 2.08
C PRO A 17 0.44 17.32 1.22
N GLY A 18 0.14 16.90 -0.02
CA GLY A 18 1.12 16.47 -1.01
C GLY A 18 1.70 15.07 -0.81
N ARG A 19 1.24 14.28 0.16
CA ARG A 19 1.81 12.95 0.42
C ARG A 19 0.85 11.94 1.04
N VAL A 20 0.99 10.70 0.59
CA VAL A 20 0.26 9.53 1.05
C VAL A 20 1.27 8.47 1.48
N ALA A 21 1.07 7.88 2.65
CA ALA A 21 1.78 6.67 3.06
C ALA A 21 0.79 5.51 3.21
N VAL A 22 1.13 4.37 2.63
CA VAL A 22 0.35 3.14 2.69
C VAL A 22 1.17 2.07 3.39
N GLY A 23 0.73 1.69 4.59
CA GLY A 23 1.25 0.54 5.31
C GLY A 23 0.38 -0.67 5.07
N VAL A 24 0.96 -1.81 4.70
CA VAL A 24 0.23 -3.07 4.49
C VAL A 24 0.74 -4.20 5.36
N ARG A 25 -0.16 -5.11 5.73
CA ARG A 25 0.20 -6.37 6.40
C ARG A 25 0.09 -7.52 5.39
N PRO A 26 1.17 -8.28 5.15
CA PRO A 26 1.13 -9.44 4.27
C PRO A 26 0.35 -10.61 4.90
N ALA A 27 -0.19 -11.48 4.08
CA ALA A 27 -0.59 -12.84 4.50
C ALA A 27 0.67 -13.71 4.70
N MET A 28 0.57 -14.80 5.48
CA MET A 28 1.72 -15.63 5.90
C MET A 28 2.66 -16.10 4.78
N LEU A 29 2.17 -16.24 3.53
CA LEU A 29 2.94 -16.77 2.40
C LEU A 29 3.24 -15.71 1.32
N SER A 30 2.95 -14.43 1.58
CA SER A 30 3.20 -13.36 0.62
C SER A 30 4.62 -12.82 0.75
N ALA A 31 5.38 -12.86 -0.35
CA ALA A 31 6.70 -12.22 -0.41
C ALA A 31 6.53 -10.69 -0.30
N PRO A 32 7.14 -10.03 0.70
CA PRO A 32 6.80 -8.64 1.00
C PRO A 32 7.10 -7.64 -0.13
N SER A 33 8.22 -7.79 -0.83
CA SER A 33 8.59 -6.91 -1.96
C SER A 33 7.61 -7.02 -3.13
N GLU A 34 7.20 -8.25 -3.46
CA GLU A 34 6.22 -8.50 -4.53
C GLU A 34 4.82 -7.97 -4.14
N LEU A 35 4.45 -8.09 -2.86
CA LEU A 35 3.19 -7.52 -2.37
C LEU A 35 3.18 -6.00 -2.49
N LEU A 36 4.24 -5.31 -2.06
CA LEU A 36 4.35 -3.86 -2.16
C LEU A 36 4.25 -3.39 -3.62
N ARG A 37 4.92 -4.08 -4.54
CA ARG A 37 4.82 -3.80 -5.99
C ARG A 37 3.39 -3.92 -6.52
N ARG A 38 2.63 -4.94 -6.07
CA ARG A 38 1.22 -5.10 -6.45
C ARG A 38 0.35 -3.98 -5.88
N VAL A 39 0.57 -3.60 -4.62
CA VAL A 39 -0.15 -2.49 -3.98
C VAL A 39 0.11 -1.19 -4.74
N GLU A 40 1.37 -0.87 -5.02
CA GLU A 40 1.75 0.32 -5.80
C GLU A 40 1.07 0.32 -7.19
N SER A 41 1.12 -0.80 -7.91
CA SER A 41 0.48 -0.92 -9.22
C SER A 41 -1.04 -0.77 -9.16
N ALA A 42 -1.69 -1.23 -8.09
CA ALA A 42 -3.15 -1.17 -7.95
C ALA A 42 -3.66 0.26 -7.71
N VAL A 43 -2.83 1.12 -7.11
CA VAL A 43 -3.18 2.50 -6.76
C VAL A 43 -2.51 3.54 -7.64
N ALA A 44 -1.65 3.15 -8.58
CA ALA A 44 -0.92 4.06 -9.46
C ALA A 44 -1.82 5.05 -10.22
N GLY A 45 -3.05 4.64 -10.58
CA GLY A 45 -4.03 5.50 -11.25
C GLY A 45 -4.77 6.48 -10.33
N LEU A 46 -4.56 6.41 -9.01
CA LEU A 46 -5.18 7.29 -8.01
C LEU A 46 -4.27 8.46 -7.62
N ARG A 47 -2.99 8.42 -8.00
CA ARG A 47 -1.99 9.40 -7.60
C ARG A 47 -2.17 10.70 -8.37
N GLU A 48 -2.28 11.82 -7.66
CA GLU A 48 -2.26 13.16 -8.25
C GLU A 48 -0.81 13.56 -8.63
N PRO A 49 -0.60 14.41 -9.65
CA PRO A 49 0.74 14.75 -10.16
C PRO A 49 1.70 15.32 -9.10
N GLU A 50 1.18 16.12 -8.17
CA GLU A 50 1.95 16.78 -7.11
C GLU A 50 2.07 15.93 -5.84
N GLU A 51 1.50 14.72 -5.85
CA GLU A 51 1.45 13.85 -4.68
C GLU A 51 2.63 12.87 -4.68
N THR A 52 3.22 12.66 -3.50
CA THR A 52 4.25 11.64 -3.27
C THR A 52 3.64 10.46 -2.51
N TRP A 53 3.92 9.23 -2.95
CA TRP A 53 3.39 8.02 -2.30
C TRP A 53 4.53 7.16 -1.77
N ASP A 54 4.40 6.72 -0.52
CA ASP A 54 5.31 5.77 0.11
C ASP A 54 4.57 4.49 0.49
N PHE A 55 5.23 3.36 0.26
CA PHE A 55 4.68 2.03 0.54
C PHE A 55 5.59 1.28 1.50
N GLY A 56 4.99 0.70 2.55
CA GLY A 56 5.73 -0.02 3.58
C GLY A 56 4.92 -1.15 4.20
N LEU A 57 5.61 -1.98 4.98
CA LEU A 57 4.97 -3.02 5.77
C LEU A 57 4.61 -2.48 7.15
N LEU A 58 3.45 -2.89 7.66
CA LEU A 58 3.13 -2.69 9.07
C LEU A 58 3.91 -3.71 9.89
N GLU A 59 4.65 -3.25 10.89
CA GLU A 59 5.27 -4.14 11.88
C GLU A 59 4.18 -4.93 12.61
N THR A 60 4.46 -6.21 12.83
CA THR A 60 3.71 -7.03 13.77
C THR A 60 4.47 -6.97 15.09
N GLU A 61 3.90 -6.31 16.09
CA GLU A 61 4.30 -6.48 17.49
C GLU A 61 4.16 -7.95 17.91
#